data_AF-A0AAU2E366-F1
#
_entry.id   AF-A0AAU2E366-F1
#
_cell.length_a   1.000
_cell.length_b   1.000
_cell.length_c   1.000
_cell.angle_alpha   90.00
_cell.angle_beta   90.00
_cell.angle_gamma   90.00
#
_symmetry.space_group_name_H-M   'P 1'
#
loop_
_entity.id
_entity.type
_entity.pdbx_description
1 polymer ?
#
loop_
_entity_poly.entity_id
_entity_poly.type
_entity_poly.pdbx_seq_one_letter_code
_entity_poly.pdbx_strand_id
1 'polypeptide(L)'
;MAGGSTTQRRVALHERLRDIDGAGDKNGLISAIRSTLAVPAPAGDPGTIEATGNRYRRATADSEEVHTNVERVARDGLPDVWTGTTGAKAGEVVGAAARAADQMTTAFHQGGLILLTLADELHRAQHLDRQGRPELEQVLNLLGDEDGWFDNLIEKDAEEAERKRAQEMARNATRVMIQGAEIADDAARAAARDLNKLASEARAGRMDTDEVSAADKLVLADASGADGPAEFNELLSANDLKRSGEFLEKLSDKDQADFQKLLAESKSPQERAYLMKALASGHDMGQIRDFQAKIHGKDPHWLREHLTPVRTEDEDTGSGGSNDNGSNKNTDDVRYGKRPWAQAGGEGTCVASSTITARAMVDPVYALELTGGPTGTDDDPDAFRRRLLDEQHRVHTEGDGGANWGGMGEDGQKKIAGAEISPHTGAQYEYKHLENPDDRRAILPGIEKAVAEGKPVPIVVNGKDAAHQMMIIGQEGGMLQIYNPWGTTTWVSEDDFVNSHMGAASDNRLPNAYGVQLPN
;
A
#
# COMPACT_ATOMS: atom_id res chain seq x y z
N MET A 1 18.06 18.54 15.48
CA MET A 1 16.62 18.48 15.82
C MET A 1 15.94 17.74 14.70
N ALA A 2 15.26 16.63 14.99
CA ALA A 2 14.48 15.92 13.98
C ALA A 2 13.38 16.88 13.50
N GLY A 3 13.41 17.27 12.22
CA GLY A 3 12.33 18.06 11.64
C GLY A 3 11.04 17.26 11.71
N GLY A 4 9.93 17.90 12.10
CA GLY A 4 8.60 17.27 12.02
C GLY A 4 8.26 16.86 10.59
N SER A 5 7.26 15.99 10.42
CA SER A 5 6.84 15.56 9.07
C SER A 5 6.29 16.72 8.24
N THR A 6 6.32 16.61 6.91
CA THR A 6 5.73 17.60 5.99
C THR A 6 4.25 17.86 6.29
N THR A 7 3.51 16.80 6.65
CA THR A 7 2.10 16.87 7.03
C THR A 7 1.91 17.67 8.32
N GLN A 8 2.74 17.45 9.34
CA GLN A 8 2.68 18.24 10.57
C GLN A 8 2.93 19.73 10.31
N ARG A 9 3.86 20.07 9.41
CA ARG A 9 4.12 21.46 9.02
C ARG A 9 2.91 22.08 8.32
N ARG A 10 2.30 21.34 7.37
CA ARG A 10 1.07 21.76 6.69
C ARG A 10 -0.05 22.06 7.68
N VAL A 11 -0.31 21.14 8.60
CA VAL A 11 -1.33 21.29 9.66
C VAL A 11 -1.03 22.52 10.52
N ALA A 12 0.20 22.64 11.01
CA ALA A 12 0.61 23.75 11.86
C ALA A 12 0.35 25.10 11.18
N LEU A 13 0.70 25.27 9.90
CA LEU A 13 0.47 26.53 9.19
C LEU A 13 -1.01 26.84 8.94
N HIS A 14 -1.83 25.82 8.66
CA HIS A 14 -3.28 25.99 8.57
C HIS A 14 -3.89 26.41 9.90
N GLU A 15 -3.42 25.87 11.03
CA GLU A 15 -3.80 26.35 12.37
C GLU A 15 -3.37 27.80 12.59
N ARG A 16 -2.12 28.16 12.24
CA ARG A 16 -1.64 29.53 12.41
C ARG A 16 -2.39 30.55 11.55
N LEU A 17 -2.87 30.14 10.38
CA LEU A 17 -3.76 30.98 9.58
C LEU A 17 -5.08 31.27 10.31
N ARG A 18 -5.66 30.28 11.01
CA ARG A 18 -6.86 30.49 11.83
C ARG A 18 -6.58 31.42 13.01
N ASP A 19 -5.40 31.31 13.64
CA ASP A 19 -4.99 32.22 14.71
C ASP A 19 -4.87 33.66 14.20
N ILE A 20 -4.26 33.86 13.03
CA ILE A 20 -4.18 35.18 12.37
C ILE A 20 -5.58 35.72 12.06
N ASP A 21 -6.47 34.87 11.55
CA ASP A 21 -7.84 35.26 11.21
C ASP A 21 -8.69 35.61 12.44
N GLY A 22 -8.46 34.91 13.56
CA GLY A 22 -9.17 35.09 14.82
C GLY A 22 -8.60 36.19 15.73
N ALA A 23 -7.47 36.80 15.37
CA ALA A 23 -6.84 37.84 16.18
C ALA A 23 -7.73 39.09 16.33
N GLY A 24 -8.27 39.28 17.54
CA GLY A 24 -9.20 40.36 17.87
C GLY A 24 -8.52 41.70 18.18
N ASP A 25 -7.24 41.70 18.49
CA ASP A 25 -6.45 42.88 18.84
C ASP A 25 -5.02 42.79 18.26
N LYS A 26 -4.26 43.89 18.38
CA LYS A 26 -2.88 44.00 17.88
C LYS A 26 -1.95 42.94 18.48
N ASN A 27 -2.00 42.72 19.79
CA ASN A 27 -1.08 41.82 20.49
C ASN A 27 -1.37 40.36 20.16
N GLY A 28 -2.64 40.01 20.00
CA GLY A 28 -3.08 38.73 19.44
C GLY A 28 -2.54 38.51 18.02
N LEU A 29 -2.57 39.53 17.17
CA LEU A 29 -2.02 39.45 15.81
C LEU A 29 -0.49 39.29 15.82
N ILE A 30 0.23 40.05 16.64
CA ILE A 30 1.69 39.92 16.81
C ILE A 30 2.05 38.49 17.27
N SER A 31 1.34 37.98 18.27
CA SER A 31 1.54 36.62 18.79
C SER A 31 1.27 35.55 17.74
N ALA A 32 0.20 35.69 16.95
CA ALA A 32 -0.12 34.77 15.86
C ALA A 32 0.95 34.78 14.75
N ILE A 33 1.45 35.97 14.37
CA ILE A 33 2.53 36.09 13.39
C ILE A 33 3.83 35.47 13.90
N ARG A 34 4.23 35.76 15.15
CA ARG A 34 5.42 35.15 15.78
C ARG A 34 5.31 33.62 15.83
N SER A 35 4.13 33.10 16.16
CA SER A 35 3.84 31.67 16.16
C SER A 35 3.92 31.06 14.75
N THR A 36 3.51 31.81 13.72
CA THR A 36 3.67 31.41 12.31
C THR A 36 5.14 31.33 11.90
N LEU A 37 5.93 32.36 12.24
CA LEU A 37 7.37 32.38 11.97
C LEU A 37 8.13 31.27 12.71
N ALA A 38 7.62 30.84 13.87
CA ALA A 38 8.19 29.74 14.65
C ALA A 38 7.97 28.36 14.01
N VAL A 39 7.05 28.21 13.05
CA VAL A 39 6.92 26.96 12.29
C VAL A 39 8.19 26.75 11.46
N PRO A 40 8.87 25.58 11.55
CA PRO A 40 10.09 25.32 10.79
C PRO A 40 9.90 25.44 9.26
N ALA A 41 10.97 25.78 8.54
CA ALA A 41 10.99 25.75 7.08
C ALA A 41 10.83 24.30 6.55
N PRO A 42 10.41 24.10 5.28
CA PRO A 42 10.35 22.78 4.67
C PRO A 42 11.69 22.04 4.77
N ALA A 43 11.67 20.84 5.36
CA ALA A 43 12.86 20.01 5.56
C ALA A 43 13.32 19.35 4.25
N GLY A 44 14.59 18.95 4.21
CA GLY A 44 15.21 18.24 3.08
C GLY A 44 16.22 19.09 2.33
N ASP A 45 17.07 18.41 1.55
CA ASP A 45 18.10 19.01 0.71
C ASP A 45 17.83 18.66 -0.76
N PRO A 46 17.22 19.58 -1.53
CA PRO A 46 16.96 19.38 -2.95
C PRO A 46 18.21 18.98 -3.74
N GLY A 47 19.37 19.54 -3.43
CA GLY A 47 20.61 19.24 -4.17
C GLY A 47 21.08 17.80 -3.97
N THR A 48 20.92 17.26 -2.75
CA THR A 48 21.21 15.85 -2.47
C THR A 48 20.20 14.92 -3.17
N ILE A 49 18.92 15.28 -3.18
CA ILE A 49 17.87 14.49 -3.86
C ILE A 49 18.12 14.49 -5.37
N GLU A 50 18.38 15.65 -5.98
CA GLU A 50 18.71 15.80 -7.40
C GLU A 50 19.96 14.99 -7.78
N ALA A 51 21.02 15.08 -6.97
CA ALA A 51 22.24 14.32 -7.20
C ALA A 51 21.98 12.80 -7.15
N THR A 52 21.05 12.35 -6.30
CA THR A 52 20.64 10.94 -6.21
C THR A 52 19.80 10.53 -7.41
N GLY A 53 18.82 11.34 -7.83
CA GLY A 53 18.03 11.10 -9.04
C GLY A 53 18.91 11.00 -10.29
N ASN A 54 19.92 11.88 -10.41
CA ASN A 54 20.91 11.82 -11.49
C ASN A 54 21.86 10.61 -11.42
N ARG A 55 22.03 9.97 -10.26
CA ARG A 55 22.75 8.68 -10.17
C ARG A 55 21.88 7.53 -10.66
N TYR A 56 20.60 7.51 -10.29
CA TYR A 56 19.64 6.51 -10.75
C TYR A 56 19.52 6.54 -12.29
N ARG A 57 19.37 7.73 -12.88
CA ARG A 57 19.34 7.88 -14.34
C ARG A 57 20.61 7.40 -15.06
N ARG A 58 21.77 7.50 -14.40
CA ARG A 58 23.03 6.97 -14.96
C ARG A 58 23.08 5.45 -14.88
N ALA A 59 22.59 4.87 -13.79
CA ALA A 59 22.48 3.42 -13.63
C ALA A 59 21.51 2.77 -14.63
N THR A 60 20.53 3.53 -15.16
CA THR A 60 19.64 3.06 -16.23
C THR A 60 20.41 2.56 -17.47
N ALA A 61 21.48 3.25 -17.88
CA ALA A 61 22.27 2.84 -19.04
C ALA A 61 22.98 1.49 -18.81
N ASP A 62 23.52 1.30 -17.59
CA ASP A 62 24.18 0.05 -17.21
C ASP A 62 23.16 -1.10 -17.17
N SER A 63 21.93 -0.87 -16.68
CA SER A 63 20.89 -1.88 -16.64
C SER A 63 20.30 -2.21 -18.02
N GLU A 64 20.16 -1.22 -18.91
CA GLU A 64 19.75 -1.42 -20.31
C GLU A 64 20.74 -2.30 -21.07
N GLU A 65 22.04 -2.13 -20.84
CA GLU A 65 23.07 -2.98 -21.43
C GLU A 65 22.95 -4.43 -20.93
N VAL A 66 22.72 -4.62 -19.62
CA VAL A 66 22.49 -5.95 -19.05
C VAL A 66 21.23 -6.59 -19.66
N HIS A 67 20.11 -5.88 -19.71
CA HIS A 67 18.87 -6.37 -20.30
C HIS A 67 19.08 -6.80 -21.75
N THR A 68 19.65 -5.93 -22.58
CA THR A 68 19.92 -6.20 -24.00
C THR A 68 20.79 -7.44 -24.18
N ASN A 69 21.83 -7.59 -23.35
CA ASN A 69 22.74 -8.73 -23.43
C ASN A 69 22.07 -10.04 -23.02
N VAL A 70 21.25 -10.03 -21.96
CA VAL A 70 20.54 -11.22 -21.47
C VAL A 70 19.42 -11.63 -22.42
N GLU A 71 18.65 -10.66 -22.95
CA GLU A 71 17.58 -10.90 -23.91
C GLU A 71 18.12 -11.55 -25.20
N ARG A 72 19.27 -11.08 -25.69
CA ARG A 72 19.96 -11.69 -26.83
C ARG A 72 20.36 -13.14 -26.57
N VAL A 73 20.84 -13.46 -25.37
CA VAL A 73 21.15 -14.86 -25.01
C VAL A 73 19.89 -15.72 -24.94
N ALA A 74 18.78 -15.17 -24.42
CA ALA A 74 17.50 -15.86 -24.34
C ALA A 74 16.92 -16.19 -25.72
N ARG A 75 16.99 -15.24 -26.67
CA ARG A 75 16.36 -15.37 -27.99
C ARG A 75 17.23 -16.09 -29.01
N ASP A 76 18.52 -15.77 -29.06
CA ASP A 76 19.39 -16.20 -30.16
C ASP A 76 20.39 -17.28 -29.72
N GLY A 77 20.87 -17.24 -28.47
CA GLY A 77 21.98 -18.07 -28.02
C GLY A 77 21.59 -19.47 -27.54
N LEU A 78 20.63 -19.54 -26.62
CA LEU A 78 20.24 -20.79 -25.95
C LEU A 78 19.43 -21.75 -26.83
N PRO A 79 18.36 -21.31 -27.53
CA PRO A 79 17.51 -22.19 -28.33
C PRO A 79 18.25 -22.91 -29.47
N ASP A 80 19.30 -22.27 -30.02
CA ASP A 80 20.07 -22.79 -31.14
C ASP A 80 21.08 -23.89 -30.74
N VAL A 81 21.44 -23.98 -29.46
CA VAL A 81 22.54 -24.85 -29.00
C VAL A 81 22.09 -25.93 -28.02
N TRP A 82 21.08 -25.67 -27.17
CA TRP A 82 20.58 -26.60 -26.16
C TRP A 82 19.10 -26.94 -26.37
N THR A 83 18.83 -28.17 -26.82
CA THR A 83 17.46 -28.69 -27.02
C THR A 83 17.02 -29.63 -25.90
N GLY A 84 15.70 -29.74 -25.68
CA GLY A 84 15.11 -30.64 -24.68
C GLY A 84 14.88 -29.97 -23.33
N THR A 85 14.70 -30.76 -22.27
CA THR A 85 14.31 -30.27 -20.94
C THR A 85 15.34 -29.34 -20.29
N THR A 86 16.63 -29.59 -20.50
CA THR A 86 17.71 -28.69 -20.06
C THR A 86 17.65 -27.34 -20.76
N GLY A 87 17.40 -27.34 -22.07
CA GLY A 87 17.21 -26.11 -22.85
C GLY A 87 16.00 -25.30 -22.38
N ALA A 88 14.88 -25.99 -22.10
CA ALA A 88 13.68 -25.36 -21.57
C ALA A 88 13.92 -24.66 -20.22
N LYS A 89 14.57 -25.35 -19.26
CA LYS A 89 14.93 -24.75 -17.95
C LYS A 89 15.93 -23.60 -18.07
N ALA A 90 16.90 -23.71 -18.96
CA ALA A 90 17.84 -22.61 -19.22
C ALA A 90 17.13 -21.40 -19.83
N GLY A 91 16.22 -21.61 -20.79
CA GLY A 91 15.42 -20.55 -21.39
C GLY A 91 14.51 -19.86 -20.38
N GLU A 92 13.94 -20.61 -19.44
CA GLU A 92 13.15 -20.07 -18.32
C GLU A 92 13.99 -19.13 -17.44
N VAL A 93 15.17 -19.57 -17.00
CA VAL A 93 16.07 -18.76 -16.16
C VAL A 93 16.53 -17.50 -16.88
N VAL A 94 16.94 -17.59 -18.15
CA VAL A 94 17.40 -16.41 -18.90
C VAL A 94 16.23 -15.48 -19.23
N GLY A 95 15.03 -16.01 -19.48
CA GLY A 95 13.81 -15.21 -19.62
C GLY A 95 13.47 -14.43 -18.35
N ALA A 96 13.52 -15.09 -17.18
CA ALA A 96 13.32 -14.44 -15.89
C ALA A 96 14.42 -13.40 -15.60
N ALA A 97 15.68 -13.69 -15.96
CA ALA A 97 16.77 -12.73 -15.83
C ALA A 97 16.59 -11.50 -16.74
N ALA A 98 16.09 -11.68 -17.96
CA ALA A 98 15.80 -10.58 -18.88
C ALA A 98 14.69 -9.67 -18.31
N ARG A 99 13.59 -10.26 -17.84
CA ARG A 99 12.49 -9.50 -17.20
C ARG A 99 12.92 -8.80 -15.91
N ALA A 100 13.72 -9.45 -15.07
CA ALA A 100 14.28 -8.81 -13.88
C ALA A 100 15.21 -7.63 -14.24
N ALA A 101 15.99 -7.73 -15.32
CA ALA A 101 16.83 -6.63 -15.79
C ALA A 101 16.00 -5.47 -16.38
N ASP A 102 14.88 -5.78 -17.05
CA ASP A 102 13.93 -4.78 -17.54
C ASP A 102 13.21 -4.05 -16.39
N GLN A 103 12.73 -4.79 -15.38
CA GLN A 103 12.16 -4.22 -14.15
C GLN A 103 13.17 -3.34 -13.41
N MET A 104 14.43 -3.77 -13.30
CA MET A 104 15.51 -2.98 -12.73
C MET A 104 15.75 -1.68 -13.52
N THR A 105 15.70 -1.75 -14.85
CA THR A 105 15.84 -0.59 -15.74
C THR A 105 14.71 0.40 -15.53
N THR A 106 13.47 -0.09 -15.51
CA THR A 106 12.27 0.70 -15.21
C THR A 106 12.39 1.37 -13.84
N ALA A 107 12.78 0.63 -12.80
CA ALA A 107 12.94 1.15 -11.45
C ALA A 107 14.02 2.25 -11.36
N PHE A 108 15.18 2.07 -11.99
CA PHE A 108 16.20 3.12 -12.02
C PHE A 108 15.74 4.35 -12.82
N HIS A 109 15.11 4.14 -13.97
CA HIS A 109 14.65 5.24 -14.81
C HIS A 109 13.56 6.06 -14.11
N GLN A 110 12.48 5.41 -13.70
CA GLN A 110 11.34 6.04 -13.05
C GLN A 110 11.72 6.59 -11.67
N GLY A 111 12.47 5.83 -10.86
CA GLY A 111 12.97 6.31 -9.56
C GLY A 111 13.85 7.56 -9.70
N GLY A 112 14.68 7.63 -10.74
CA GLY A 112 15.44 8.82 -11.07
C GLY A 112 14.55 10.04 -11.39
N LEU A 113 13.49 9.85 -12.20
CA LEU A 113 12.54 10.91 -12.52
C LEU A 113 11.75 11.38 -11.29
N ILE A 114 11.28 10.46 -10.45
CA ILE A 114 10.54 10.76 -9.22
C ILE A 114 11.39 11.60 -8.27
N LEU A 115 12.66 11.24 -8.07
CA LEU A 115 13.58 12.01 -7.23
C LEU A 115 13.84 13.41 -7.79
N LEU A 116 13.98 13.56 -9.11
CA LEU A 116 14.15 14.89 -9.73
C LEU A 116 12.90 15.76 -9.53
N THR A 117 11.70 15.20 -9.74
CA THR A 117 10.43 15.90 -9.47
C THR A 117 10.33 16.32 -8.01
N LEU A 118 10.69 15.44 -7.07
CA LEU A 118 10.71 15.75 -5.65
C LEU A 118 11.69 16.90 -5.33
N ALA A 119 12.88 16.91 -5.94
CA ALA A 119 13.86 17.97 -5.75
C ALA A 119 13.34 19.33 -6.25
N ASP A 120 12.72 19.36 -7.43
CA ASP A 120 12.14 20.57 -8.02
C ASP A 120 10.99 21.13 -7.16
N GLU A 121 10.06 20.29 -6.73
CA GLU A 121 8.94 20.70 -5.88
C GLU A 121 9.42 21.12 -4.48
N LEU A 122 10.44 20.47 -3.93
CA LEU A 122 11.03 20.91 -2.67
C LEU A 122 11.75 22.26 -2.81
N HIS A 123 12.44 22.50 -3.94
CA HIS A 123 13.02 23.81 -4.25
C HIS A 123 11.94 24.89 -4.28
N ARG A 124 10.81 24.62 -4.94
CA ARG A 124 9.66 25.52 -5.01
C ARG A 124 9.04 25.77 -3.64
N ALA A 125 8.83 24.72 -2.85
CA ALA A 125 8.30 24.81 -1.50
C ALA A 125 9.19 25.68 -0.59
N GLN A 126 10.51 25.45 -0.61
CA GLN A 126 11.47 26.25 0.15
C GLN A 126 11.55 27.70 -0.34
N HIS A 127 11.34 27.94 -1.65
CA HIS A 127 11.26 29.29 -2.19
C HIS A 127 10.02 30.04 -1.68
N LEU A 128 8.84 29.42 -1.69
CA LEU A 128 7.60 30.01 -1.17
C LEU A 128 7.70 30.32 0.33
N ASP A 129 8.28 29.41 1.13
CA ASP A 129 8.53 29.67 2.56
C ASP A 129 9.48 30.88 2.76
N ARG A 130 10.56 30.98 1.97
CA ARG A 130 11.46 32.14 1.98
C ARG A 130 10.82 33.44 1.50
N GLN A 131 9.76 33.39 0.70
CA GLN A 131 9.00 34.58 0.28
C GLN A 131 8.06 35.05 1.39
N GLY A 132 7.33 34.14 2.05
CA GLY A 132 6.35 34.52 3.07
C GLY A 132 6.97 35.04 4.38
N ARG A 133 8.14 34.53 4.78
CA ARG A 133 8.77 34.93 6.05
C ARG A 133 9.14 36.42 6.13
N PRO A 134 9.85 37.01 5.14
CA PRO A 134 10.15 38.44 5.16
C PRO A 134 8.89 39.33 5.15
N GLU A 135 7.82 38.89 4.49
CA GLU A 135 6.54 39.62 4.51
C GLU A 135 5.92 39.63 5.91
N LEU A 136 5.94 38.50 6.62
CA LEU A 136 5.50 38.43 8.02
C LEU A 136 6.36 39.29 8.95
N GLU A 137 7.68 39.29 8.76
CA GLU A 137 8.60 40.17 9.50
C GLU A 137 8.33 41.66 9.21
N GLN A 138 8.00 42.01 7.96
CA GLN A 138 7.59 43.36 7.59
C GLN A 138 6.28 43.76 8.28
N VAL A 139 5.31 42.84 8.40
CA VAL A 139 4.07 43.08 9.14
C VAL A 139 4.35 43.31 10.62
N LEU A 140 5.24 42.53 11.25
CA LEU A 140 5.67 42.78 12.63
C LEU A 140 6.28 44.18 12.80
N ASN A 141 7.13 44.60 11.86
CA ASN A 141 7.72 45.94 11.88
C ASN A 141 6.67 47.06 11.73
N LEU A 142 5.61 46.82 10.96
CA LEU A 142 4.49 47.76 10.81
C LEU A 142 3.67 47.89 12.10
N LEU A 143 3.44 46.77 12.80
CA LEU A 143 2.69 46.74 14.05
C LEU A 143 3.48 47.32 15.24
N GLY A 144 4.82 47.28 15.18
CA GLY A 144 5.71 47.74 16.24
C GLY A 144 5.75 46.77 17.45
N ASP A 145 6.33 47.24 18.55
CA ASP A 145 6.44 46.43 19.78
C ASP A 145 5.09 46.24 20.50
N GLU A 146 5.01 45.21 21.35
CA GLU A 146 3.85 44.92 22.19
C GLU A 146 3.51 46.07 23.15
N ASP A 147 4.51 46.89 23.53
CA ASP A 147 4.39 48.06 24.44
C ASP A 147 4.32 49.42 23.68
N GLY A 148 4.17 49.40 22.35
CA GLY A 148 4.27 50.61 21.51
C GLY A 148 2.93 51.23 21.14
N TRP A 149 2.80 52.58 21.29
CA TRP A 149 1.79 53.59 20.87
C TRP A 149 0.28 53.26 20.88
N PHE A 150 -0.14 52.01 20.66
CA PHE A 150 -1.51 51.51 20.60
C PHE A 150 -2.15 51.20 21.97
N ASP A 151 -1.42 51.35 23.09
CA ASP A 151 -1.90 50.95 24.43
C ASP A 151 -2.88 51.92 25.12
N ASN A 152 -3.14 53.10 24.53
CA ASN A 152 -4.05 54.07 25.14
C ASN A 152 -5.50 53.85 24.71
N LEU A 153 -6.18 52.92 25.41
CA LEU A 153 -7.64 52.78 25.62
C LEU A 153 -8.57 53.41 24.55
N ILE A 154 -9.22 52.51 23.79
CA ILE A 154 -10.14 52.69 22.64
C ILE A 154 -9.38 52.69 21.30
N GLU A 155 -9.35 51.52 20.66
CA GLU A 155 -8.94 51.35 19.25
C GLU A 155 -9.77 52.35 18.42
N LYS A 156 -9.14 53.40 17.90
CA LYS A 156 -9.83 54.37 17.03
C LYS A 156 -10.08 53.72 15.67
N ASP A 157 -11.08 54.18 14.91
CA ASP A 157 -11.40 53.65 13.57
C ASP A 157 -10.17 53.54 12.63
N ALA A 158 -9.19 54.43 12.78
CA ALA A 158 -7.94 54.41 12.03
C ALA A 158 -6.96 53.30 12.48
N GLU A 159 -6.90 53.01 13.78
CA GLU A 159 -6.05 51.96 14.35
C GLU A 159 -6.61 50.56 14.03
N GLU A 160 -7.94 50.41 14.06
CA GLU A 160 -8.61 49.18 13.60
C GLU A 160 -8.36 48.93 12.10
N ALA A 161 -8.38 49.99 11.27
CA ALA A 161 -8.10 49.89 9.85
C ALA A 161 -6.64 49.48 9.56
N GLU A 162 -5.67 50.02 10.31
CA GLU A 162 -4.26 49.63 10.21
C GLU A 162 -4.02 48.19 10.66
N ARG A 163 -4.63 47.76 11.77
CA ARG A 163 -4.59 46.37 12.22
C ARG A 163 -5.18 45.42 11.18
N LYS A 164 -6.36 45.74 10.62
CA LYS A 164 -6.99 44.90 9.57
C LYS A 164 -6.13 44.81 8.31
N ARG A 165 -5.46 45.89 7.92
CA ARG A 165 -4.51 45.87 6.80
C ARG A 165 -3.30 44.99 7.10
N ALA A 166 -2.72 45.09 8.30
CA ALA A 166 -1.63 44.22 8.75
C ALA A 166 -2.08 42.74 8.80
N GLN A 167 -3.29 42.49 9.27
CA GLN A 167 -3.90 41.16 9.32
C GLN A 167 -4.06 40.56 7.91
N GLU A 168 -4.52 41.34 6.93
CA GLU A 168 -4.64 40.90 5.54
C GLU A 168 -3.28 40.58 4.90
N MET A 169 -2.27 41.42 5.14
CA MET A 169 -0.90 41.16 4.71
C MET A 169 -0.34 39.88 5.33
N ALA A 170 -0.51 39.69 6.64
CA ALA A 170 -0.07 38.48 7.34
C ALA A 170 -0.79 37.24 6.81
N ARG A 171 -2.11 37.32 6.59
CA ARG A 171 -2.93 36.26 6.00
C ARG A 171 -2.38 35.84 4.62
N ASN A 172 -2.03 36.81 3.77
CA ASN A 172 -1.49 36.51 2.43
C ASN A 172 -0.11 35.86 2.51
N ALA A 173 0.80 36.39 3.33
CA ALA A 173 2.11 35.80 3.55
C ALA A 173 2.03 34.37 4.11
N THR A 174 1.15 34.12 5.08
CA THR A 174 0.90 32.79 5.63
C THR A 174 0.32 31.83 4.57
N ARG A 175 -0.57 32.30 3.68
CA ARG A 175 -1.07 31.48 2.56
C ARG A 175 0.04 31.06 1.58
N VAL A 176 1.01 31.93 1.31
CA VAL A 176 2.19 31.57 0.51
C VAL A 176 3.00 30.47 1.20
N MET A 177 3.21 30.58 2.51
CA MET A 177 3.89 29.54 3.29
C MET A 177 3.12 28.21 3.33
N ILE A 178 1.78 28.26 3.40
CA ILE A 178 0.88 27.10 3.32
C ILE A 178 1.00 26.43 1.96
N GLN A 179 0.97 27.19 0.86
CA GLN A 179 1.15 26.64 -0.48
C GLN A 179 2.49 25.88 -0.60
N GLY A 180 3.57 26.45 -0.04
CA GLY A 180 4.85 25.75 0.04
C GLY A 180 4.80 24.47 0.90
N ALA A 181 3.99 24.46 1.97
CA ALA A 181 3.77 23.27 2.78
C ALA A 181 3.08 22.15 2.02
N GLU A 182 2.01 22.50 1.30
CA GLU A 182 1.19 21.57 0.53
C GLU A 182 2.00 20.95 -0.60
N ILE A 183 2.76 21.77 -1.34
CA ILE A 183 3.67 21.28 -2.39
C ILE A 183 4.69 20.28 -1.84
N ALA A 184 5.39 20.61 -0.74
CA ALA A 184 6.38 19.71 -0.16
C ALA A 184 5.74 18.41 0.34
N ASP A 185 4.57 18.48 0.97
CA ASP A 185 3.87 17.33 1.51
C ASP A 185 3.35 16.39 0.40
N ASP A 186 2.69 16.95 -0.62
CA ASP A 186 2.17 16.17 -1.73
C ASP A 186 3.28 15.55 -2.58
N ALA A 187 4.37 16.28 -2.84
CA ALA A 187 5.54 15.75 -3.55
C ALA A 187 6.25 14.65 -2.75
N ALA A 188 6.43 14.82 -1.43
CA ALA A 188 7.05 13.81 -0.59
C ALA A 188 6.23 12.52 -0.52
N ARG A 189 4.90 12.62 -0.43
CA ARG A 189 4.01 11.44 -0.46
C ARG A 189 4.04 10.73 -1.80
N ALA A 190 3.86 11.46 -2.91
CA ALA A 190 3.91 10.86 -4.24
C ALA A 190 5.25 10.15 -4.47
N ALA A 191 6.36 10.78 -4.08
CA ALA A 191 7.67 10.15 -4.18
C ALA A 191 7.80 8.91 -3.29
N ALA A 192 7.31 8.94 -2.05
CA ALA A 192 7.33 7.78 -1.16
C ALA A 192 6.51 6.62 -1.73
N ARG A 193 5.28 6.88 -2.20
CA ARG A 193 4.39 5.90 -2.84
C ARG A 193 5.08 5.20 -4.01
N ASP A 194 5.54 6.00 -4.97
CA ASP A 194 6.05 5.49 -6.25
C ASP A 194 7.41 4.80 -6.05
N LEU A 195 8.28 5.32 -5.17
CA LEU A 195 9.56 4.66 -4.85
C LEU A 195 9.36 3.37 -4.05
N ASN A 196 8.40 3.31 -3.12
CA ASN A 196 8.08 2.08 -2.39
C ASN A 196 7.53 1.01 -3.36
N LYS A 197 6.66 1.41 -4.30
CA LYS A 197 6.16 0.52 -5.35
C LYS A 197 7.31 -0.05 -6.18
N LEU A 198 8.15 0.81 -6.76
CA LEU A 198 9.31 0.37 -7.55
C LEU A 198 10.26 -0.54 -6.78
N ALA A 199 10.50 -0.25 -5.50
CA ALA A 199 11.35 -1.08 -4.66
C ALA A 199 10.72 -2.44 -4.30
N SER A 200 9.40 -2.55 -4.33
CA SER A 200 8.67 -3.80 -4.14
C SER A 200 8.53 -4.60 -5.43
N GLU A 201 8.45 -3.96 -6.60
CA GLU A 201 8.44 -4.64 -7.90
C GLU A 201 9.84 -5.14 -8.30
N ALA A 202 10.90 -4.39 -7.95
CA ALA A 202 12.29 -4.82 -8.09
C ALA A 202 12.69 -5.88 -7.04
N ARG A 203 11.90 -6.95 -6.89
CA ARG A 203 11.98 -7.91 -5.77
C ARG A 203 12.93 -9.08 -5.93
N ALA A 204 13.55 -9.28 -7.09
CA ALA A 204 14.45 -10.42 -7.32
C ALA A 204 15.57 -10.55 -6.26
N GLY A 205 15.99 -9.44 -5.66
CA GLY A 205 16.97 -9.41 -4.57
C GLY A 205 16.42 -9.54 -3.15
N ARG A 206 15.11 -9.76 -2.96
CA ARG A 206 14.49 -9.82 -1.62
C ARG A 206 14.70 -11.15 -0.91
N MET A 207 14.99 -12.23 -1.65
CA MET A 207 15.27 -13.55 -1.09
C MET A 207 16.77 -13.67 -0.74
N ASP A 208 17.08 -13.41 0.52
CA ASP A 208 18.43 -13.55 1.08
C ASP A 208 18.61 -14.91 1.73
N THR A 209 19.28 -15.83 1.03
CA THR A 209 19.54 -17.22 1.45
C THR A 209 20.54 -17.87 0.50
N ASP A 210 21.42 -18.74 0.99
CA ASP A 210 22.32 -19.52 0.11
C ASP A 210 21.71 -20.87 -0.30
N GLU A 211 20.52 -21.19 0.20
CA GLU A 211 19.87 -22.50 0.02
C GLU A 211 19.05 -22.63 -1.27
N VAL A 212 18.93 -21.54 -2.02
CA VAL A 212 18.30 -21.50 -3.35
C VAL A 212 19.29 -20.83 -4.32
N SER A 213 19.47 -21.43 -5.48
CA SER A 213 20.40 -20.89 -6.48
C SER A 213 19.96 -19.50 -6.95
N ALA A 214 20.90 -18.65 -7.36
CA ALA A 214 20.57 -17.33 -7.91
C ALA A 214 19.61 -17.42 -9.13
N ALA A 215 19.73 -18.48 -9.92
CA ALA A 215 18.84 -18.75 -11.05
C ALA A 215 17.41 -19.06 -10.59
N ASP A 216 17.25 -19.90 -9.56
CA ASP A 216 15.93 -20.23 -9.02
C ASP A 216 15.29 -19.02 -8.32
N LYS A 217 16.07 -18.17 -7.63
CA LYS A 217 15.57 -16.92 -7.04
C LYS A 217 14.94 -16.00 -8.08
N LEU A 218 15.58 -15.86 -9.25
CA LEU A 218 15.06 -15.04 -10.36
C LEU A 218 13.75 -15.61 -10.88
N VAL A 219 13.71 -16.91 -11.13
CA VAL A 219 12.50 -17.61 -11.60
C VAL A 219 11.35 -17.49 -10.60
N LEU A 220 11.64 -17.64 -9.30
CA LEU A 220 10.64 -17.52 -8.24
C LEU A 220 10.10 -16.09 -8.13
N ALA A 221 10.96 -15.08 -8.21
CA ALA A 221 10.54 -13.68 -8.16
C ALA A 221 9.69 -13.29 -9.38
N ASP A 222 9.97 -13.87 -10.54
CA ASP A 222 9.27 -13.66 -11.79
C ASP A 222 7.94 -14.44 -11.90
N ALA A 223 7.69 -15.40 -11.02
CA ALA A 223 6.50 -16.22 -11.08
C ALA A 223 5.20 -15.41 -10.85
N SER A 224 4.33 -15.41 -11.86
CA SER A 224 3.01 -14.77 -11.84
C SER A 224 1.87 -15.77 -12.08
N GLY A 225 0.64 -15.32 -11.82
CA GLY A 225 -0.58 -16.02 -12.20
C GLY A 225 -0.68 -16.29 -13.70
N ALA A 226 -1.56 -17.22 -14.08
CA ALA A 226 -1.69 -17.68 -15.46
C ALA A 226 -2.33 -16.68 -16.43
N ASP A 227 -3.03 -15.65 -15.93
CA ASP A 227 -3.71 -14.62 -16.71
C ASP A 227 -3.49 -13.24 -16.06
N GLY A 228 -3.71 -12.17 -16.84
CA GLY A 228 -3.59 -10.77 -16.40
C GLY A 228 -2.16 -10.25 -16.43
N PRO A 229 -1.95 -8.96 -16.11
CA PRO A 229 -0.62 -8.37 -16.08
C PRO A 229 0.16 -8.95 -14.91
N ALA A 230 1.42 -9.30 -15.14
CA ALA A 230 2.25 -10.00 -14.18
C ALA A 230 2.52 -9.14 -12.93
N GLU A 231 2.68 -7.83 -13.13
CA GLU A 231 2.90 -6.80 -12.12
C GLU A 231 1.78 -6.71 -11.06
N PHE A 232 0.53 -7.06 -11.40
CA PHE A 232 -0.56 -7.07 -10.44
C PHE A 232 -0.89 -8.44 -9.86
N ASN A 233 -0.39 -9.50 -10.49
CA ASN A 233 -0.79 -10.88 -10.21
C ASN A 233 0.41 -11.77 -9.88
N GLU A 234 1.38 -11.19 -9.18
CA GLU A 234 2.59 -11.83 -8.68
C GLU A 234 2.23 -12.90 -7.66
N LEU A 235 2.83 -14.09 -7.77
CA LEU A 235 2.54 -15.16 -6.81
C LEU A 235 3.27 -14.97 -5.48
N LEU A 236 4.50 -14.46 -5.56
CA LEU A 236 5.34 -14.15 -4.41
C LEU A 236 5.56 -12.64 -4.34
N SER A 237 5.01 -12.02 -3.31
CA SER A 237 5.28 -10.62 -2.98
C SER A 237 6.73 -10.42 -2.52
N ALA A 238 7.18 -9.17 -2.45
CA ALA A 238 8.48 -8.82 -1.86
C ALA A 238 8.62 -9.35 -0.41
N ASN A 239 7.54 -9.36 0.37
CA ASN A 239 7.52 -9.91 1.72
C ASN A 239 7.60 -11.45 1.72
N ASP A 240 6.91 -12.13 0.79
CA ASP A 240 6.96 -13.59 0.67
C ASP A 240 8.37 -14.07 0.31
N LEU A 241 9.04 -13.40 -0.62
CA LEU A 241 10.42 -13.71 -1.01
C LEU A 241 11.40 -13.53 0.17
N LYS A 242 11.26 -12.44 0.91
CA LYS A 242 12.08 -12.19 2.11
C LYS A 242 11.85 -13.26 3.16
N ARG A 243 10.59 -13.51 3.51
CA ARG A 243 10.23 -14.46 4.57
C ARG A 243 10.59 -15.89 4.20
N SER A 244 10.34 -16.31 2.96
CA SER A 244 10.75 -17.65 2.52
C SER A 244 12.26 -17.86 2.65
N GLY A 245 13.09 -16.86 2.31
CA GLY A 245 14.53 -16.90 2.60
C GLY A 245 14.82 -17.06 4.10
N GLU A 246 14.21 -16.24 4.96
CA GLU A 246 14.39 -16.33 6.42
C GLU A 246 13.92 -17.66 7.01
N PHE A 247 12.91 -18.31 6.44
CA PHE A 247 12.42 -19.62 6.88
C PHE A 247 13.30 -20.76 6.36
N LEU A 248 13.82 -20.67 5.14
CA LEU A 248 14.78 -21.64 4.60
C LEU A 248 16.02 -21.76 5.50
N GLU A 249 16.58 -20.63 5.91
CA GLU A 249 17.76 -20.56 6.81
C GLU A 249 17.49 -21.15 8.22
N LYS A 250 16.22 -21.35 8.59
CA LYS A 250 15.83 -21.94 9.88
C LYS A 250 15.51 -23.43 9.78
N LEU A 251 15.43 -23.99 8.57
CA LEU A 251 15.19 -25.42 8.40
C LEU A 251 16.42 -26.22 8.87
N SER A 252 16.18 -27.46 9.30
CA SER A 252 17.27 -28.41 9.49
C SER A 252 17.84 -28.84 8.13
N ASP A 253 19.10 -29.27 8.06
CA ASP A 253 19.71 -29.78 6.81
C ASP A 253 18.82 -30.84 6.11
N LYS A 254 18.15 -31.68 6.92
CA LYS A 254 17.21 -32.69 6.41
C LYS A 254 15.98 -32.04 5.78
N ASP A 255 15.35 -31.13 6.50
CA ASP A 255 14.12 -30.46 6.04
C ASP A 255 14.39 -29.57 4.84
N GLN A 256 15.55 -28.93 4.81
CA GLN A 256 16.02 -28.14 3.70
C GLN A 256 16.24 -28.99 2.45
N ALA A 257 16.94 -30.13 2.57
CA ALA A 257 17.12 -31.07 1.47
C ALA A 257 15.76 -31.64 0.98
N ASP A 258 14.85 -31.94 1.91
CA ASP A 258 13.50 -32.39 1.59
C ASP A 258 12.72 -31.30 0.85
N PHE A 259 12.83 -30.02 1.25
CA PHE A 259 12.15 -28.90 0.60
C PHE A 259 12.73 -28.62 -0.80
N GLN A 260 14.06 -28.61 -0.95
CA GLN A 260 14.71 -28.50 -2.26
C GLN A 260 14.26 -29.59 -3.22
N LYS A 261 14.04 -30.81 -2.72
CA LYS A 261 13.49 -31.90 -3.51
C LYS A 261 12.06 -31.59 -3.99
N LEU A 262 11.18 -31.06 -3.14
CA LEU A 262 9.82 -30.65 -3.54
C LEU A 262 9.85 -29.59 -4.65
N LEU A 263 10.74 -28.59 -4.53
CA LEU A 263 10.93 -27.57 -5.56
C LEU A 263 11.43 -28.19 -6.88
N ALA A 264 12.39 -29.11 -6.82
CA ALA A 264 12.94 -29.77 -8.00
C ALA A 264 11.93 -30.70 -8.70
N GLU A 265 11.01 -31.30 -7.95
CA GLU A 265 9.99 -32.24 -8.47
C GLU A 265 8.76 -31.53 -9.04
N SER A 266 8.52 -30.26 -8.67
CA SER A 266 7.41 -29.41 -9.12
C SER A 266 7.30 -29.37 -10.65
N LYS A 267 6.06 -29.36 -11.18
CA LYS A 267 5.81 -29.41 -12.63
C LYS A 267 5.79 -28.04 -13.31
N SER A 268 5.70 -26.97 -12.54
CA SER A 268 5.64 -25.59 -13.06
C SER A 268 6.36 -24.61 -12.13
N PRO A 269 6.75 -23.41 -12.64
CA PRO A 269 7.19 -22.30 -11.80
C PRO A 269 6.15 -21.89 -10.76
N GLN A 270 4.86 -21.95 -11.12
CA GLN A 270 3.75 -21.61 -10.23
C GLN A 270 3.65 -22.56 -9.03
N GLU A 271 3.79 -23.88 -9.25
CA GLU A 271 3.85 -24.85 -8.14
C GLU A 271 4.99 -24.50 -7.17
N ARG A 272 6.20 -24.24 -7.70
CA ARG A 272 7.35 -23.83 -6.86
C ARG A 272 7.06 -22.55 -6.09
N ALA A 273 6.45 -21.56 -6.73
CA ALA A 273 6.09 -20.30 -6.11
C ALA A 273 5.08 -20.50 -4.95
N TYR A 274 4.06 -21.34 -5.13
CA TYR A 274 3.11 -21.63 -4.05
C TYR A 274 3.73 -22.43 -2.89
N LEU A 275 4.71 -23.31 -3.15
CA LEU A 275 5.47 -23.97 -2.08
C LEU A 275 6.32 -22.97 -1.29
N MET A 276 6.98 -22.03 -1.98
CA MET A 276 7.71 -20.94 -1.34
C MET A 276 6.78 -20.03 -0.53
N LYS A 277 5.58 -19.76 -1.06
CA LYS A 277 4.58 -18.95 -0.36
C LYS A 277 4.10 -19.67 0.90
N ALA A 278 3.79 -20.97 0.83
CA ALA A 278 3.42 -21.77 2.00
C ALA A 278 4.51 -21.74 3.09
N LEU A 279 5.79 -21.81 2.71
CA LEU A 279 6.91 -21.65 3.64
C LEU A 279 6.94 -20.24 4.24
N ALA A 280 6.76 -19.20 3.43
CA ALA A 280 6.69 -17.81 3.89
C ALA A 280 5.50 -17.54 4.84
N SER A 281 4.39 -18.25 4.66
CA SER A 281 3.23 -18.22 5.56
C SER A 281 3.47 -18.92 6.90
N GLY A 282 4.64 -19.57 7.09
CA GLY A 282 5.08 -20.17 8.35
C GLY A 282 4.65 -21.62 8.56
N HIS A 283 4.25 -22.34 7.50
CA HIS A 283 3.91 -23.76 7.59
C HIS A 283 5.15 -24.63 7.79
N ASP A 284 4.98 -25.73 8.52
CA ASP A 284 6.05 -26.72 8.70
C ASP A 284 6.21 -27.65 7.49
N MET A 285 7.30 -28.41 7.47
CA MET A 285 7.59 -29.34 6.37
C MET A 285 6.60 -30.50 6.24
N GLY A 286 5.85 -30.86 7.29
CA GLY A 286 4.77 -31.84 7.18
C GLY A 286 3.62 -31.26 6.36
N GLN A 287 3.15 -30.08 6.76
CA GLN A 287 2.08 -29.34 6.09
C GLN A 287 2.44 -29.00 4.64
N ILE A 288 3.68 -28.59 4.38
CA ILE A 288 4.16 -28.28 3.02
C ILE A 288 4.17 -29.54 2.13
N ARG A 289 4.58 -30.70 2.64
CA ARG A 289 4.54 -31.96 1.86
C ARG A 289 3.10 -32.35 1.52
N ASP A 290 2.19 -32.23 2.48
CA ASP A 290 0.77 -32.53 2.26
C ASP A 290 0.15 -31.56 1.25
N PHE A 291 0.48 -30.28 1.35
CA PHE A 291 0.06 -29.26 0.40
C PHE A 291 0.62 -29.54 -1.00
N GLN A 292 1.92 -29.83 -1.12
CA GLN A 292 2.57 -30.19 -2.37
C GLN A 292 1.86 -31.36 -3.06
N ALA A 293 1.53 -32.41 -2.31
CA ALA A 293 0.85 -33.58 -2.86
C ALA A 293 -0.53 -33.25 -3.47
N LYS A 294 -1.23 -32.25 -2.93
CA LYS A 294 -2.54 -31.79 -3.42
C LYS A 294 -2.43 -30.96 -4.70
N ILE A 295 -1.38 -30.15 -4.81
CA ILE A 295 -1.20 -29.21 -5.95
C ILE A 295 -0.32 -29.76 -7.07
N HIS A 296 0.35 -30.89 -6.85
CA HIS A 296 1.34 -31.42 -7.79
C HIS A 296 0.75 -31.77 -9.16
N GLY A 297 1.35 -31.22 -10.21
CA GLY A 297 0.94 -31.43 -11.60
C GLY A 297 -0.37 -30.74 -11.98
N LYS A 298 -0.86 -29.81 -11.15
CA LYS A 298 -2.07 -29.04 -11.46
C LYS A 298 -1.76 -27.96 -12.48
N ASP A 299 -2.76 -27.68 -13.31
CA ASP A 299 -2.70 -26.63 -14.31
C ASP A 299 -2.56 -25.24 -13.64
N PRO A 300 -1.77 -24.30 -14.20
CA PRO A 300 -1.62 -22.95 -13.66
C PRO A 300 -2.92 -22.16 -13.41
N HIS A 301 -3.96 -22.34 -14.23
CA HIS A 301 -5.27 -21.73 -13.98
C HIS A 301 -5.99 -22.37 -12.79
N TRP A 302 -5.88 -23.71 -12.63
CA TRP A 302 -6.40 -24.39 -11.45
C TRP A 302 -5.72 -23.88 -10.19
N LEU A 303 -4.38 -23.78 -10.20
CA LEU A 303 -3.61 -23.25 -9.06
C LEU A 303 -4.07 -21.83 -8.71
N ARG A 304 -4.19 -20.95 -9.70
CA ARG A 304 -4.71 -19.60 -9.47
C ARG A 304 -6.10 -19.62 -8.85
N GLU A 305 -7.05 -20.33 -9.45
CA GLU A 305 -8.44 -20.37 -8.99
C GLU A 305 -8.58 -20.86 -7.53
N HIS A 306 -7.71 -21.79 -7.12
CA HIS A 306 -7.79 -22.39 -5.79
C HIS A 306 -6.96 -21.66 -4.73
N LEU A 307 -5.88 -21.00 -5.13
CA LEU A 307 -4.84 -20.51 -4.21
C LEU A 307 -4.69 -18.98 -4.19
N THR A 308 -5.31 -18.28 -5.14
CA THR A 308 -5.27 -16.81 -5.25
C THR A 308 -6.70 -16.28 -5.34
N PRO A 309 -7.36 -16.01 -4.20
CA PRO A 309 -8.80 -15.70 -4.17
C PRO A 309 -9.13 -14.34 -4.81
N VAL A 310 -8.21 -13.38 -4.72
CA VAL A 310 -8.38 -12.03 -5.26
C VAL A 310 -7.31 -11.79 -6.32
N ARG A 311 -7.73 -11.27 -7.47
CA ARG A 311 -6.87 -10.89 -8.59
C ARG A 311 -7.23 -9.50 -9.10
N THR A 312 -6.30 -8.88 -9.79
CA THR A 312 -6.53 -7.62 -10.49
C THR A 312 -6.75 -7.92 -11.97
N GLU A 313 -7.89 -7.47 -12.49
CA GLU A 313 -8.24 -7.59 -13.91
C GLU A 313 -7.47 -6.58 -14.78
N ASP A 314 -7.48 -6.79 -16.10
CA ASP A 314 -6.89 -5.86 -17.08
C ASP A 314 -7.52 -4.45 -16.98
N GLU A 315 -6.67 -3.43 -16.99
CA GLU A 315 -6.84 -2.19 -16.25
C GLU A 315 -7.80 -1.15 -16.88
N ASP A 316 -8.96 -0.96 -16.25
CA ASP A 316 -9.58 0.36 -16.12
C ASP A 316 -9.58 0.72 -14.63
N THR A 317 -8.71 1.65 -14.22
CA THR A 317 -8.69 2.16 -12.84
C THR A 317 -9.68 3.30 -12.62
N GLY A 318 -10.36 3.75 -13.69
CA GLY A 318 -11.39 4.78 -13.62
C GLY A 318 -12.65 4.29 -12.92
N SER A 319 -13.53 5.25 -12.55
CA SER A 319 -14.79 4.90 -11.90
C SER A 319 -15.83 4.30 -12.86
N GLY A 320 -15.78 4.66 -14.15
CA GLY A 320 -16.90 4.41 -15.05
C GLY A 320 -18.21 5.09 -14.59
N GLY A 321 -18.15 6.00 -13.61
CA GLY A 321 -19.27 6.65 -12.93
C GLY A 321 -19.82 5.88 -11.73
N SER A 322 -20.79 6.48 -11.02
CA SER A 322 -21.42 5.87 -9.84
C SER A 322 -22.77 5.22 -10.15
N ASN A 323 -23.07 4.13 -9.45
CA ASN A 323 -24.41 3.54 -9.34
C ASN A 323 -25.33 4.43 -8.49
N ASP A 324 -26.64 4.14 -8.49
CA ASP A 324 -27.64 4.89 -7.69
C ASP A 324 -27.36 4.84 -6.18
N ASN A 325 -26.74 3.76 -5.71
CA ASN A 325 -26.31 3.61 -4.32
C ASN A 325 -24.97 4.31 -4.03
N GLY A 326 -24.32 4.94 -5.02
CA GLY A 326 -23.02 5.61 -4.89
C GLY A 326 -21.81 4.73 -5.13
N SER A 327 -21.99 3.40 -5.21
CA SER A 327 -20.87 2.50 -5.47
C SER A 327 -20.34 2.70 -6.89
N ASN A 328 -19.10 2.30 -7.10
CA ASN A 328 -18.46 2.41 -8.40
C ASN A 328 -19.17 1.52 -9.44
N LYS A 329 -19.26 1.97 -10.69
CA LYS A 329 -19.75 1.12 -11.80
C LYS A 329 -18.68 0.17 -12.28
N ASN A 330 -17.43 0.62 -12.24
CA ASN A 330 -16.28 -0.18 -12.58
C ASN A 330 -15.83 -0.98 -11.35
N THR A 331 -16.23 -2.24 -11.29
CA THR A 331 -15.91 -3.18 -10.21
C THR A 331 -15.66 -4.55 -10.80
N ASP A 332 -14.72 -5.29 -10.24
CA ASP A 332 -14.48 -6.67 -10.61
C ASP A 332 -15.08 -7.62 -9.58
N ASP A 333 -15.72 -8.70 -10.05
CA ASP A 333 -16.28 -9.71 -9.17
C ASP A 333 -15.20 -10.66 -8.65
N VAL A 334 -15.19 -10.92 -7.35
CA VAL A 334 -14.33 -11.92 -6.72
C VAL A 334 -15.11 -13.22 -6.55
N ARG A 335 -14.66 -14.29 -7.21
CA ARG A 335 -15.42 -15.55 -7.34
C ARG A 335 -14.52 -16.78 -7.25
N TYR A 336 -15.11 -17.88 -6.80
CA TYR A 336 -14.61 -19.23 -7.00
C TYR A 336 -15.65 -20.03 -7.79
N GLY A 337 -15.29 -20.48 -9.00
CA GLY A 337 -16.25 -20.96 -9.99
C GLY A 337 -17.43 -20.00 -10.17
N LYS A 338 -18.64 -20.46 -9.89
CA LYS A 338 -19.87 -19.66 -10.01
C LYS A 338 -20.29 -18.96 -8.72
N ARG A 339 -19.60 -19.20 -7.60
CA ARG A 339 -19.99 -18.66 -6.29
C ARG A 339 -19.15 -17.43 -5.95
N PRO A 340 -19.78 -16.38 -5.40
CA PRO A 340 -19.04 -15.21 -4.96
C PRO A 340 -18.18 -15.55 -3.74
N TRP A 341 -16.96 -15.04 -3.73
CA TRP A 341 -16.13 -14.97 -2.54
C TRP A 341 -16.62 -13.77 -1.72
N ALA A 342 -17.70 -13.97 -0.97
CA ALA A 342 -18.41 -12.89 -0.28
C ALA A 342 -18.94 -13.33 1.08
N GLN A 343 -19.20 -12.35 1.95
CA GLN A 343 -19.94 -12.55 3.18
C GLN A 343 -21.37 -13.05 2.91
N ALA A 344 -22.03 -13.62 3.92
CA ALA A 344 -23.47 -13.87 3.84
C ALA A 344 -24.26 -12.56 3.71
N GLY A 345 -25.28 -12.59 2.84
CA GLY A 345 -26.19 -11.46 2.68
C GLY A 345 -27.01 -11.24 3.95
N GLY A 346 -27.01 -10.01 4.47
CA GLY A 346 -27.76 -9.63 5.67
C GLY A 346 -27.07 -9.92 7.00
N GLU A 347 -25.88 -10.53 7.00
CA GLU A 347 -25.07 -10.73 8.20
C GLU A 347 -24.05 -9.60 8.40
N GLY A 348 -23.71 -9.29 9.65
CA GLY A 348 -22.71 -8.30 10.05
C GLY A 348 -21.28 -8.84 10.10
N THR A 349 -20.96 -9.88 9.31
CA THR A 349 -19.66 -10.60 9.31
C THR A 349 -18.59 -9.94 8.42
N CYS A 350 -18.74 -8.66 8.07
CA CYS A 350 -17.81 -7.94 7.19
C CYS A 350 -16.35 -7.96 7.69
N VAL A 351 -16.15 -7.87 9.01
CA VAL A 351 -14.82 -7.95 9.63
C VAL A 351 -14.23 -9.34 9.45
N ALA A 352 -14.93 -10.40 9.88
CA ALA A 352 -14.48 -11.78 9.73
C ALA A 352 -14.22 -12.13 8.25
N SER A 353 -15.10 -11.72 7.34
CA SER A 353 -15.00 -11.97 5.91
C SER A 353 -13.79 -11.28 5.27
N SER A 354 -13.48 -10.05 5.69
CA SER A 354 -12.25 -9.37 5.28
C SER A 354 -11.02 -10.09 5.82
N THR A 355 -11.00 -10.43 7.12
CA THR A 355 -9.87 -11.11 7.78
C THR A 355 -9.52 -12.46 7.14
N ILE A 356 -10.51 -13.32 6.87
CA ILE A 356 -10.24 -14.62 6.22
C ILE A 356 -9.76 -14.45 4.78
N THR A 357 -10.22 -13.39 4.09
CA THR A 357 -9.76 -13.09 2.73
C THR A 357 -8.31 -12.60 2.76
N ALA A 358 -7.94 -11.72 3.72
CA ALA A 358 -6.55 -11.32 3.93
C ALA A 358 -5.65 -12.53 4.17
N ARG A 359 -6.07 -13.45 5.04
CA ARG A 359 -5.33 -14.70 5.29
C ARG A 359 -5.19 -15.53 4.02
N ALA A 360 -6.27 -15.76 3.30
CA ALA A 360 -6.25 -16.55 2.06
C ALA A 360 -5.40 -15.93 0.94
N MET A 361 -5.21 -14.60 0.92
CA MET A 361 -4.30 -13.94 -0.04
C MET A 361 -2.82 -14.23 0.25
N VAL A 362 -2.46 -14.49 1.52
CA VAL A 362 -1.07 -14.66 1.97
C VAL A 362 -0.73 -16.09 2.39
N ASP A 363 -1.72 -16.96 2.54
CA ASP A 363 -1.60 -18.37 2.92
C ASP A 363 -2.30 -19.28 1.90
N PRO A 364 -1.54 -19.87 0.94
CA PRO A 364 -2.13 -20.71 -0.09
C PRO A 364 -2.64 -22.05 0.44
N VAL A 365 -2.14 -22.52 1.59
CA VAL A 365 -2.64 -23.76 2.22
C VAL A 365 -4.06 -23.50 2.73
N TYR A 366 -4.26 -22.38 3.42
CA TYR A 366 -5.58 -21.95 3.89
C TYR A 366 -6.56 -21.65 2.75
N ALA A 367 -6.09 -21.00 1.69
CA ALA A 367 -6.89 -20.79 0.49
C ALA A 367 -7.39 -22.13 -0.11
N LEU A 368 -6.51 -23.14 -0.20
CA LEU A 368 -6.87 -24.47 -0.69
C LEU A 368 -7.86 -25.19 0.23
N GLU A 369 -7.76 -25.02 1.55
CA GLU A 369 -8.72 -25.60 2.49
C GLU A 369 -10.13 -25.04 2.28
N LEU A 370 -10.25 -23.75 1.95
CA LEU A 370 -11.52 -23.13 1.61
C LEU A 370 -12.04 -23.60 0.25
N THR A 371 -11.21 -23.55 -0.80
CA THR A 371 -11.62 -23.84 -2.17
C THR A 371 -11.76 -25.33 -2.43
N GLY A 372 -10.72 -26.13 -2.14
CA GLY A 372 -10.62 -27.57 -2.40
C GLY A 372 -10.90 -28.49 -1.20
N GLY A 373 -11.19 -27.94 -0.01
CA GLY A 373 -11.51 -28.73 1.18
C GLY A 373 -10.33 -29.49 1.79
N PRO A 374 -10.57 -30.36 2.81
CA PRO A 374 -9.51 -31.08 3.51
C PRO A 374 -8.63 -31.94 2.61
N THR A 375 -9.20 -32.48 1.53
CA THR A 375 -8.46 -33.31 0.55
C THR A 375 -7.79 -32.49 -0.54
N GLY A 376 -8.14 -31.21 -0.72
CA GLY A 376 -7.64 -30.36 -1.81
C GLY A 376 -8.16 -30.75 -3.20
N THR A 377 -9.27 -31.50 -3.27
CA THR A 377 -9.81 -32.05 -4.53
C THR A 377 -11.31 -31.77 -4.70
N ASP A 378 -11.92 -31.04 -3.77
CA ASP A 378 -13.34 -30.70 -3.84
C ASP A 378 -13.56 -29.41 -4.62
N ASP A 379 -13.75 -29.54 -5.92
CA ASP A 379 -13.94 -28.41 -6.83
C ASP A 379 -15.43 -27.93 -6.87
N ASP A 380 -16.30 -28.36 -5.94
CA ASP A 380 -17.71 -27.94 -5.87
C ASP A 380 -17.84 -26.51 -5.31
N PRO A 381 -18.32 -25.52 -6.09
CA PRO A 381 -18.51 -24.16 -5.61
C PRO A 381 -19.50 -24.06 -4.45
N ASP A 382 -20.48 -24.95 -4.36
CA ASP A 382 -21.45 -24.95 -3.24
C ASP A 382 -20.81 -25.45 -1.95
N ALA A 383 -19.88 -26.40 -2.04
CA ALA A 383 -19.10 -26.86 -0.92
C ALA A 383 -18.11 -25.78 -0.45
N PHE A 384 -17.42 -25.12 -1.38
CA PHE A 384 -16.64 -23.91 -1.07
C PHE A 384 -17.50 -22.88 -0.34
N ARG A 385 -18.70 -22.56 -0.85
CA ARG A 385 -19.55 -21.55 -0.25
C ARG A 385 -19.94 -21.89 1.19
N ARG A 386 -20.23 -23.16 1.49
CA ARG A 386 -20.49 -23.63 2.86
C ARG A 386 -19.26 -23.46 3.75
N ARG A 387 -18.09 -23.91 3.30
CA ARG A 387 -16.82 -23.75 4.05
C ARG A 387 -16.50 -22.29 4.34
N LEU A 388 -16.66 -21.41 3.35
CA LEU A 388 -16.44 -19.98 3.50
C LEU A 388 -17.37 -19.39 4.58
N LEU A 389 -18.66 -19.77 4.60
CA LEU A 389 -19.61 -19.31 5.62
C LEU A 389 -19.27 -19.84 7.01
N ASP A 390 -19.01 -21.14 7.13
CA ASP A 390 -18.65 -21.78 8.40
C ASP A 390 -17.40 -21.10 8.99
N GLU A 391 -16.44 -20.76 8.14
CA GLU A 391 -15.22 -20.08 8.54
C GLU A 391 -15.43 -18.60 8.92
N GLN A 392 -16.30 -17.89 8.19
CA GLN A 392 -16.74 -16.54 8.58
C GLN A 392 -17.38 -16.57 9.97
N HIS A 393 -18.24 -17.54 10.26
CA HIS A 393 -18.90 -17.70 11.54
C HIS A 393 -17.92 -18.09 12.67
N ARG A 394 -16.93 -18.93 12.37
CA ARG A 394 -15.86 -19.30 13.31
C ARG A 394 -15.05 -18.07 13.72
N VAL A 395 -14.50 -17.33 12.75
CA VAL A 395 -13.68 -16.13 13.01
C VAL A 395 -14.52 -15.02 13.65
N HIS A 396 -15.79 -14.90 13.26
CA HIS A 396 -16.72 -13.97 13.90
C HIS A 396 -16.88 -14.26 15.40
N THR A 397 -17.05 -15.54 15.74
CA THR A 397 -17.17 -15.99 17.14
C THR A 397 -15.86 -15.81 17.90
N GLU A 398 -14.72 -16.12 17.28
CA GLU A 398 -13.40 -15.92 17.87
C GLU A 398 -13.09 -14.46 18.17
N GLY A 399 -13.50 -13.55 17.29
CA GLY A 399 -13.41 -12.10 17.49
C GLY A 399 -14.47 -11.51 18.41
N ASP A 400 -15.20 -12.33 19.18
CA ASP A 400 -16.25 -11.88 20.10
C ASP A 400 -17.33 -11.02 19.40
N GLY A 401 -17.66 -11.37 18.15
CA GLY A 401 -18.63 -10.67 17.33
C GLY A 401 -20.05 -10.71 17.91
N GLY A 402 -20.88 -9.73 17.51
CA GLY A 402 -22.22 -9.55 18.05
C GLY A 402 -23.16 -10.74 17.83
N ALA A 403 -24.11 -10.92 18.74
CA ALA A 403 -25.14 -11.95 18.66
C ALA A 403 -25.94 -11.87 17.35
N ASN A 404 -26.45 -13.03 16.88
CA ASN A 404 -27.15 -13.15 15.60
C ASN A 404 -26.32 -12.61 14.41
N TRP A 405 -25.01 -12.83 14.42
CA TRP A 405 -24.08 -12.33 13.42
C TRP A 405 -24.10 -10.79 13.29
N GLY A 406 -24.34 -10.07 14.39
CA GLY A 406 -24.20 -8.61 14.47
C GLY A 406 -22.74 -8.18 14.36
N GLY A 407 -22.47 -6.88 14.20
CA GLY A 407 -21.11 -6.36 13.97
C GLY A 407 -20.06 -6.73 15.02
N MET A 408 -18.78 -6.53 14.69
CA MET A 408 -17.64 -6.79 15.56
C MET A 408 -16.96 -5.48 15.98
N GLY A 409 -16.81 -5.29 17.28
CA GLY A 409 -16.13 -4.13 17.87
C GLY A 409 -14.62 -4.18 17.71
N GLU A 410 -13.95 -3.04 17.94
CA GLU A 410 -12.52 -2.84 17.68
C GLU A 410 -11.59 -3.87 18.34
N ASP A 411 -11.84 -4.23 19.60
CA ASP A 411 -11.05 -5.25 20.31
C ASP A 411 -11.11 -6.62 19.60
N GLY A 412 -12.28 -6.97 19.09
CA GLY A 412 -12.50 -8.16 18.27
C GLY A 412 -11.71 -8.10 16.96
N GLN A 413 -11.73 -6.95 16.29
CA GLN A 413 -10.98 -6.73 15.04
C GLN A 413 -9.46 -6.88 15.27
N LYS A 414 -8.94 -6.25 16.33
CA LYS A 414 -7.53 -6.37 16.74
C LYS A 414 -7.15 -7.82 17.04
N LYS A 415 -7.99 -8.52 17.80
CA LYS A 415 -7.78 -9.93 18.17
C LYS A 415 -7.67 -10.82 16.93
N ILE A 416 -8.63 -10.74 16.00
CA ILE A 416 -8.62 -11.63 14.83
C ILE A 416 -7.57 -11.22 13.79
N ALA A 417 -7.24 -9.93 13.62
CA ALA A 417 -6.13 -9.53 12.76
C ALA A 417 -4.80 -10.09 13.30
N GLY A 418 -4.60 -10.02 14.62
CA GLY A 418 -3.46 -10.60 15.32
C GLY A 418 -3.38 -12.13 15.22
N ALA A 419 -4.52 -12.82 15.29
CA ALA A 419 -4.56 -14.29 15.26
C ALA A 419 -4.50 -14.87 13.83
N GLU A 420 -5.19 -14.25 12.88
CA GLU A 420 -5.44 -14.81 11.55
C GLU A 420 -4.52 -14.23 10.46
N ILE A 421 -3.96 -13.02 10.63
CA ILE A 421 -3.17 -12.35 9.57
C ILE A 421 -1.70 -12.20 9.97
N SER A 422 -1.43 -11.75 11.20
CA SER A 422 -0.06 -11.47 11.66
C SER A 422 0.91 -12.67 11.53
N PRO A 423 0.54 -13.92 11.86
CA PRO A 423 1.48 -15.05 11.77
C PRO A 423 1.96 -15.31 10.34
N HIS A 424 1.06 -15.14 9.37
CA HIS A 424 1.30 -15.48 7.98
C HIS A 424 1.98 -14.35 7.20
N THR A 425 1.73 -13.09 7.57
CA THR A 425 2.40 -11.92 6.97
C THR A 425 3.73 -11.57 7.64
N GLY A 426 3.92 -11.96 8.91
CA GLY A 426 5.07 -11.57 9.72
C GLY A 426 5.03 -10.17 10.29
N ALA A 427 3.94 -9.44 10.06
CA ALA A 427 3.75 -8.09 10.58
C ALA A 427 2.81 -8.11 11.79
N GLN A 428 2.93 -7.11 12.65
CA GLN A 428 1.93 -6.87 13.69
C GLN A 428 0.94 -5.82 13.20
N TYR A 429 -0.34 -6.17 13.19
CA TYR A 429 -1.40 -5.25 12.78
C TYR A 429 -1.84 -4.37 13.94
N GLU A 430 -1.73 -3.06 13.76
CA GLU A 430 -2.13 -2.06 14.73
C GLU A 430 -3.31 -1.25 14.20
N TYR A 431 -4.37 -1.13 15.02
CA TYR A 431 -5.50 -0.29 14.70
C TYR A 431 -5.15 1.20 14.88
N LYS A 432 -5.35 2.00 13.84
CA LYS A 432 -5.22 3.45 13.85
C LYS A 432 -6.57 4.08 13.56
N HIS A 433 -7.00 4.99 14.42
CA HIS A 433 -8.13 5.86 14.15
C HIS A 433 -7.74 6.94 13.16
N LEU A 434 -8.68 7.26 12.27
CA LEU A 434 -8.56 8.31 11.27
C LEU A 434 -9.68 9.30 11.56
N GLU A 435 -9.39 10.34 12.36
CA GLU A 435 -10.42 11.28 12.80
C GLU A 435 -10.64 12.36 11.74
N ASN A 436 -9.58 12.79 11.08
CA ASN A 436 -9.59 13.90 10.13
C ASN A 436 -8.81 13.59 8.84
N PRO A 437 -8.92 14.44 7.78
CA PRO A 437 -8.19 14.24 6.53
C PRO A 437 -6.66 14.20 6.69
N ASP A 438 -6.09 14.89 7.66
CA ASP A 438 -4.64 14.89 7.88
C ASP A 438 -4.16 13.55 8.44
N ASP A 439 -4.94 12.90 9.31
CA ASP A 439 -4.66 11.52 9.77
C ASP A 439 -4.65 10.54 8.60
N ARG A 440 -5.67 10.65 7.72
CA ARG A 440 -5.78 9.82 6.50
C ARG A 440 -4.62 10.07 5.56
N ARG A 441 -4.22 11.32 5.39
CA ARG A 441 -3.07 11.70 4.55
C ARG A 441 -1.75 11.19 5.12
N ALA A 442 -1.58 11.24 6.44
CA ALA A 442 -0.37 10.81 7.11
C ALA A 442 -0.17 9.29 7.09
N ILE A 443 -1.26 8.51 7.05
CA ILE A 443 -1.18 7.04 7.07
C ILE A 443 -0.96 6.42 5.67
N LEU A 444 -1.31 7.14 4.60
CA LEU A 444 -1.22 6.65 3.21
C LEU A 444 0.15 6.02 2.87
N PRO A 445 1.31 6.65 3.14
CA PRO A 445 2.60 6.04 2.81
C PRO A 445 2.83 4.68 3.49
N GLY A 446 2.27 4.48 4.68
CA GLY A 446 2.31 3.20 5.39
C GLY A 446 1.44 2.15 4.70
N ILE A 447 0.21 2.54 4.31
CA ILE A 447 -0.73 1.68 3.58
C ILE A 447 -0.13 1.23 2.25
N GLU A 448 0.34 2.18 1.45
CA GLU A 448 0.93 1.98 0.13
C GLU A 448 2.12 1.04 0.18
N LYS A 449 3.04 1.27 1.15
CA LYS A 449 4.16 0.37 1.39
C LYS A 449 3.69 -1.04 1.76
N ALA A 450 2.71 -1.15 2.65
CA ALA A 450 2.20 -2.45 3.09
C ALA A 450 1.63 -3.26 1.93
N VAL A 451 0.75 -2.66 1.12
CA VAL A 451 0.12 -3.37 0.00
C VAL A 451 1.12 -3.66 -1.12
N ALA A 452 2.09 -2.77 -1.37
CA ALA A 452 3.20 -3.05 -2.29
C ALA A 452 4.06 -4.23 -1.82
N GLU A 453 4.21 -4.42 -0.50
CA GLU A 453 4.88 -5.58 0.08
C GLU A 453 3.99 -6.84 0.13
N GLY A 454 2.76 -6.81 -0.38
CA GLY A 454 1.84 -7.94 -0.35
C GLY A 454 1.15 -8.17 0.99
N LYS A 455 1.05 -7.14 1.84
CA LYS A 455 0.35 -7.17 3.12
C LYS A 455 -1.00 -6.46 2.98
N PRO A 456 -2.13 -7.19 2.93
CA PRO A 456 -3.45 -6.57 2.88
C PRO A 456 -3.68 -5.67 4.10
N VAL A 457 -4.37 -4.56 3.91
CA VAL A 457 -4.60 -3.54 4.94
C VAL A 457 -6.11 -3.41 5.19
N PRO A 458 -6.66 -4.02 6.26
CA PRO A 458 -8.06 -3.84 6.62
C PRO A 458 -8.40 -2.38 6.91
N ILE A 459 -9.49 -1.88 6.32
CA ILE A 459 -10.00 -0.53 6.54
C ILE A 459 -11.45 -0.57 7.01
N VAL A 460 -11.79 0.27 7.98
CA VAL A 460 -13.15 0.44 8.47
C VAL A 460 -13.71 1.73 7.89
N VAL A 461 -14.83 1.62 7.20
CA VAL A 461 -15.63 2.77 6.78
C VAL A 461 -16.90 2.88 7.63
N ASN A 462 -17.41 4.08 7.82
CA ASN A 462 -18.65 4.30 8.54
C ASN A 462 -19.53 5.38 7.91
N GLY A 463 -20.76 5.45 8.41
CA GLY A 463 -21.66 6.56 8.20
C GLY A 463 -22.51 6.78 9.43
N LYS A 464 -23.71 7.34 9.24
CA LYS A 464 -24.56 7.81 10.34
C LYS A 464 -24.91 6.72 11.36
N ASP A 465 -25.27 5.53 10.88
CA ASP A 465 -25.89 4.48 11.69
C ASP A 465 -25.22 3.10 11.50
N ALA A 466 -24.10 3.02 10.77
CA ALA A 466 -23.45 1.76 10.42
C ALA A 466 -21.94 1.90 10.19
N ALA A 467 -21.22 0.80 10.35
CA ALA A 467 -19.82 0.64 9.98
C ALA A 467 -19.63 -0.65 9.17
N HIS A 468 -18.60 -0.69 8.34
CA HIS A 468 -18.28 -1.79 7.44
C HIS A 468 -16.76 -1.91 7.31
N GLN A 469 -16.24 -3.14 7.30
CA GLN A 469 -14.82 -3.38 7.05
C GLN A 469 -14.61 -3.86 5.61
N MET A 470 -13.62 -3.28 4.95
CA MET A 470 -13.08 -3.65 3.64
C MET A 470 -11.57 -3.83 3.76
N MET A 471 -10.86 -4.03 2.64
CA MET A 471 -9.41 -4.11 2.63
C MET A 471 -8.82 -3.34 1.47
N ILE A 472 -7.71 -2.65 1.71
CA ILE A 472 -6.84 -2.16 0.65
C ILE A 472 -5.87 -3.31 0.32
N ILE A 473 -5.82 -3.68 -0.95
CA ILE A 473 -5.09 -4.87 -1.43
C ILE A 473 -4.03 -4.57 -2.49
N GLY A 474 -4.04 -3.35 -3.04
CA GLY A 474 -3.12 -2.94 -4.10
C GLY A 474 -3.13 -1.42 -4.29
N GLN A 475 -2.21 -0.94 -5.11
CA GLN A 475 -2.08 0.48 -5.47
C GLN A 475 -1.60 0.62 -6.92
N GLU A 476 -2.07 1.66 -7.60
CA GLU A 476 -1.62 2.02 -8.96
C GLU A 476 -1.89 3.50 -9.23
N GLY A 477 -0.89 4.26 -9.71
CA GLY A 477 -1.12 5.62 -10.24
C GLY A 477 -1.89 6.60 -9.34
N GLY A 478 -1.75 6.51 -8.01
CA GLY A 478 -2.51 7.34 -7.05
C GLY A 478 -3.91 6.80 -6.69
N MET A 479 -4.18 5.56 -7.07
CA MET A 479 -5.38 4.81 -6.78
C MET A 479 -5.07 3.67 -5.81
N LEU A 480 -6.05 3.33 -4.98
CA LEU A 480 -6.04 2.22 -4.04
C LEU A 480 -7.06 1.19 -4.50
N GLN A 481 -6.64 -0.07 -4.62
CA GLN A 481 -7.55 -1.17 -4.92
C GLN A 481 -8.18 -1.66 -3.63
N ILE A 482 -9.50 -1.60 -3.56
CA ILE A 482 -10.29 -1.97 -2.39
C ILE A 482 -11.01 -3.28 -2.67
N TYR A 483 -10.77 -4.30 -1.85
CA TYR A 483 -11.65 -5.46 -1.75
C TYR A 483 -12.78 -5.18 -0.75
N ASN A 484 -14.01 -5.27 -1.23
CA ASN A 484 -15.21 -5.22 -0.40
C ASN A 484 -15.71 -6.66 -0.17
N PRO A 485 -15.92 -7.11 1.09
CA PRO A 485 -16.38 -8.46 1.39
C PRO A 485 -17.79 -8.78 0.86
N TRP A 486 -18.47 -7.85 0.17
CA TRP A 486 -19.60 -8.15 -0.70
C TRP A 486 -19.22 -8.88 -2.00
N GLY A 487 -17.94 -9.15 -2.21
CA GLY A 487 -17.42 -9.99 -3.29
C GLY A 487 -16.98 -9.21 -4.51
N THR A 488 -16.48 -7.98 -4.32
CA THR A 488 -16.00 -7.14 -5.43
C THR A 488 -14.70 -6.44 -5.07
N THR A 489 -13.91 -6.11 -6.08
CA THR A 489 -12.82 -5.15 -5.99
C THR A 489 -13.17 -3.87 -6.76
N THR A 490 -12.63 -2.74 -6.32
CA THR A 490 -12.73 -1.48 -7.05
C THR A 490 -11.58 -0.56 -6.76
N TRP A 491 -11.29 0.35 -7.68
CA TRP A 491 -10.30 1.40 -7.50
C TRP A 491 -10.93 2.66 -6.93
N VAL A 492 -10.29 3.24 -5.91
CA VAL A 492 -10.63 4.56 -5.36
C VAL A 492 -9.40 5.44 -5.36
N SER A 493 -9.57 6.74 -5.56
CA SER A 493 -8.42 7.64 -5.51
C SER A 493 -7.91 7.82 -4.07
N GLU A 494 -6.63 8.12 -3.90
CA GLU A 494 -6.10 8.59 -2.61
C GLU A 494 -6.87 9.80 -2.07
N ASP A 495 -7.33 10.69 -2.96
CA ASP A 495 -8.10 11.87 -2.58
C ASP A 495 -9.47 11.46 -2.00
N ASP A 496 -10.15 10.48 -2.60
CA ASP A 496 -11.39 9.93 -2.08
C ASP A 496 -11.17 9.29 -0.70
N PHE A 497 -10.05 8.59 -0.51
CA PHE A 497 -9.69 8.05 0.80
C PHE A 497 -9.47 9.16 1.83
N VAL A 498 -8.67 10.18 1.51
CA VAL A 498 -8.33 11.30 2.40
C VAL A 498 -9.57 12.13 2.78
N ASN A 499 -10.45 12.37 1.82
CA ASN A 499 -11.61 13.24 1.99
C ASN A 499 -12.88 12.49 2.41
N SER A 500 -12.79 11.21 2.79
CA SER A 500 -13.95 10.42 3.22
C SER A 500 -15.03 10.31 2.14
N HIS A 501 -14.63 9.97 0.91
CA HIS A 501 -15.51 9.66 -0.21
C HIS A 501 -15.47 8.17 -0.59
N MET A 502 -15.39 7.28 0.39
CA MET A 502 -15.33 5.82 0.21
C MET A 502 -16.65 5.18 -0.25
N GLY A 503 -17.65 5.99 -0.62
CA GLY A 503 -18.93 5.50 -1.14
C GLY A 503 -18.76 4.70 -2.43
N ALA A 504 -17.74 5.03 -3.24
CA ALA A 504 -17.40 4.27 -4.44
C ALA A 504 -17.02 2.81 -4.13
N ALA A 505 -16.25 2.57 -3.06
CA ALA A 505 -15.85 1.22 -2.63
C ALA A 505 -16.90 0.50 -1.79
N SER A 506 -17.79 1.25 -1.15
CA SER A 506 -18.87 0.72 -0.30
C SER A 506 -20.22 1.09 -0.91
N ASP A 507 -20.90 2.07 -0.31
CA ASP A 507 -22.03 2.78 -0.86
C ASP A 507 -22.19 4.15 -0.16
N ASN A 508 -23.12 4.98 -0.63
CA ASN A 508 -23.39 6.33 -0.11
C ASN A 508 -23.72 6.40 1.39
N ARG A 509 -24.03 5.26 2.04
CA ARG A 509 -24.33 5.22 3.48
C ARG A 509 -23.07 5.10 4.32
N LEU A 510 -21.92 4.74 3.73
CA LEU A 510 -20.67 4.42 4.41
C LEU A 510 -19.45 5.19 3.83
N PRO A 511 -19.53 6.51 3.64
CA PRO A 511 -18.50 7.23 2.89
C PRO A 511 -17.20 7.45 3.67
N ASN A 512 -17.20 7.38 5.01
CA ASN A 512 -16.08 7.86 5.79
C ASN A 512 -15.08 6.74 6.11
N ALA A 513 -13.83 6.84 5.64
CA ALA A 513 -12.74 5.99 6.13
C ALA A 513 -12.42 6.38 7.59
N TYR A 514 -12.73 5.53 8.56
CA TYR A 514 -12.68 5.85 9.99
C TYR A 514 -11.51 5.18 10.74
N GLY A 515 -11.06 4.02 10.27
CA GLY A 515 -9.96 3.31 10.91
C GLY A 515 -9.25 2.37 9.97
N VAL A 516 -8.03 1.99 10.32
CA VAL A 516 -7.19 1.09 9.53
C VAL A 516 -6.40 0.16 10.45
N GLN A 517 -6.26 -1.10 10.08
CA GLN A 517 -5.32 -2.04 10.70
C GLN A 517 -4.03 -2.02 9.88
N LEU A 518 -3.05 -1.23 10.33
CA LEU A 518 -1.80 -1.07 9.60
C LEU A 518 -0.76 -2.10 10.07
N PRO A 519 -0.11 -2.85 9.16
CA PRO A 519 1.00 -3.73 9.52
C PRO A 519 2.27 -2.92 9.80
N ASN A 520 2.90 -3.19 10.95
CA ASN A 520 4.18 -2.60 11.38
C ASN A 520 5.34 -3.59 11.36
#